data_AF-A0A0C2F610-F1
#
_entry.id   AF-A0A0C2F610-F1
#
_cell.length_a   1.000
_cell.length_b   1.000
_cell.length_c   1.000
_cell.angle_alpha   90.00
_cell.angle_beta   90.00
_cell.angle_gamma   90.00
#
_symmetry.space_group_name_H-M   'P 1'
#
loop_
_entity.id
_entity.type
_entity.pdbx_description
1 polymer ?
#
loop_
_entity_poly.entity_id
_entity_poly.type
_entity_poly.pdbx_seq_one_letter_code
_entity_poly.pdbx_strand_id
1 'polypeptide(L)'
;SIVNTLTRHHKHNQIFLHIQSTYPNEMAEERDLCIVCWEKLGLSRRLPCGHQFHDWCLMWWLAQDGSCPTCRRAVSAPPPMNQQPPASPGSTTTFRFGGGFGFLRLPSFSIEFSTGTSALSPFLRRQVQHDDSQLTGMAHQVNEMFPQISIETIIEDLRVTGSTQATIENILEGRVGFMAGILGND
;
A
#
# COMPACT_ATOMS: atom_id res chain seq x y z
N SER A 1 4.12 7.66 14.25
CA SER A 1 4.30 6.20 14.36
C SER A 1 5.29 5.75 13.30
N ILE A 2 6.17 4.80 13.61
CA ILE A 2 7.11 4.19 12.65
C ILE A 2 6.36 3.69 11.40
N VAL A 3 5.14 3.18 11.60
CA VAL A 3 4.26 2.73 10.51
C VAL A 3 4.00 3.83 9.48
N ASN A 4 3.63 5.05 9.91
CA ASN A 4 3.36 6.17 8.99
C ASN A 4 4.61 6.58 8.20
N THR A 5 5.77 6.53 8.85
CA THR A 5 7.06 6.82 8.20
C THR A 5 7.35 5.78 7.11
N LEU A 6 7.15 4.50 7.42
CA LEU A 6 7.34 3.41 6.46
C LEU A 6 6.35 3.49 5.29
N THR A 7 5.08 3.76 5.55
CA THR A 7 4.06 3.93 4.48
C THR A 7 4.41 5.11 3.58
N ARG A 8 4.84 6.24 4.16
CA ARG A 8 5.29 7.42 3.38
C ARG A 8 6.50 7.10 2.53
N HIS A 9 7.49 6.41 3.10
CA HIS A 9 8.69 6.00 2.38
C HIS A 9 8.34 5.06 1.22
N HIS A 10 7.50 4.05 1.46
CA HIS A 10 7.07 3.11 0.43
C HIS A 10 6.34 3.82 -0.72
N LYS A 11 5.37 4.69 -0.41
CA LYS A 11 4.65 5.49 -1.42
C LYS A 11 5.63 6.30 -2.27
N HIS A 12 6.59 6.97 -1.63
CA HIS A 12 7.56 7.80 -2.33
C HIS A 12 8.50 6.97 -3.23
N ASN A 13 8.91 5.78 -2.77
CA ASN A 13 9.71 4.86 -3.56
C ASN A 13 8.95 4.33 -4.79
N GLN A 14 7.68 3.95 -4.64
CA GLN A 14 6.85 3.51 -5.77
C GLN A 14 6.72 4.60 -6.85
N ILE A 15 6.52 5.85 -6.42
CA ILE A 15 6.44 7.00 -7.33
C ILE A 15 7.78 7.24 -8.02
N PHE A 16 8.89 7.16 -7.27
CA PHE A 16 10.22 7.29 -7.84
C PHE A 16 10.48 6.26 -8.96
N LEU A 17 10.22 4.97 -8.67
CA LEU A 17 10.41 3.90 -9.64
C LEU A 17 9.52 4.07 -10.88
N HIS A 18 8.26 4.45 -10.68
CA HIS A 18 7.35 4.74 -11.78
C HIS A 18 7.85 5.89 -12.66
N ILE A 19 8.28 7.00 -12.04
CA ILE A 19 8.84 8.14 -12.77
C ILE A 19 10.09 7.70 -13.56
N GLN A 20 10.96 6.89 -12.95
CA GLN A 20 12.20 6.43 -13.57
C GLN A 20 11.98 5.52 -14.77
N SER A 21 10.97 4.64 -14.72
CA SER A 21 10.65 3.72 -15.81
C SER A 21 9.81 4.37 -16.92
N THR A 22 8.97 5.35 -16.59
CA THR A 22 7.96 5.89 -17.52
C THR A 22 8.44 7.14 -18.25
N TYR A 23 9.24 7.99 -17.59
CA TYR A 23 9.66 9.28 -18.14
C TYR A 23 11.20 9.34 -18.21
N PRO A 24 11.82 9.24 -19.40
CA PRO A 24 13.27 9.31 -19.53
C PRO A 24 13.78 10.69 -19.11
N ASN A 25 15.05 10.74 -18.69
CA ASN A 25 15.72 11.99 -18.39
C ASN A 25 16.14 12.69 -19.68
N GLU A 26 15.81 13.97 -19.76
CA GLU A 26 16.15 14.87 -20.87
C GLU A 26 16.88 16.10 -20.31
N MET A 27 17.90 16.57 -21.03
CA MET A 27 18.51 17.86 -20.72
C MET A 27 17.60 18.96 -21.25
N ALA A 28 17.08 19.77 -20.33
CA ALA A 28 16.30 20.94 -20.69
C ALA A 28 17.21 22.04 -21.25
N GLU A 29 16.60 23.03 -21.91
CA GLU A 29 17.36 24.18 -22.39
C GLU A 29 17.86 25.03 -21.21
N GLU A 30 18.99 25.71 -21.38
CA GLU A 30 19.62 26.50 -20.30
C GLU A 30 18.71 27.63 -19.75
N ARG A 31 17.64 27.95 -20.47
CA ARG A 31 16.65 28.98 -20.13
C ARG A 31 15.42 28.43 -19.41
N ASP A 32 15.26 27.11 -19.34
CA ASP A 32 14.09 26.49 -18.73
C ASP A 32 14.20 26.55 -17.18
N LEU A 33 13.11 26.92 -16.51
CA LEU A 33 13.01 27.03 -15.04
C LEU A 33 11.92 26.11 -14.48
N CYS A 34 12.22 25.43 -13.36
CA CYS A 34 11.31 24.45 -12.79
C CYS A 34 10.31 25.19 -11.93
N ILE A 35 9.02 25.17 -12.31
CA ILE A 35 8.02 25.98 -11.59
C ILE A 35 7.76 25.54 -10.14
N VAL A 36 8.30 24.38 -9.72
CA VAL A 36 8.16 23.85 -8.36
C VAL A 36 9.22 24.46 -7.42
N CYS A 37 10.48 24.55 -7.85
CA CYS A 37 11.58 25.10 -7.03
C CYS A 37 12.13 26.45 -7.52
N TRP A 38 11.74 26.88 -8.72
CA TRP A 38 12.16 28.09 -9.42
C TRP A 38 13.65 28.14 -9.79
N GLU A 39 14.29 26.97 -9.89
CA GLU A 39 15.69 26.82 -10.31
C GLU A 39 15.78 26.36 -11.78
N LYS A 40 16.96 26.51 -12.40
CA LYS A 40 17.24 26.07 -13.78
C LYS A 40 17.01 24.57 -13.95
N LEU A 41 16.33 24.18 -15.01
CA LEU A 41 16.26 22.77 -15.41
C LEU A 41 17.61 22.38 -16.02
N GLY A 42 18.26 21.40 -15.40
CA GLY A 42 19.39 20.68 -15.99
C GLY A 42 18.87 19.34 -16.51
N LEU A 43 19.14 18.28 -15.74
CA LEU A 43 18.47 16.99 -15.92
C LEU A 43 17.00 17.10 -15.46
N SER A 44 16.09 16.77 -16.36
CA SER A 44 14.66 16.91 -16.14
C SER A 44 13.88 15.75 -16.74
N ARG A 45 12.61 15.64 -16.33
CA ARG A 45 11.66 14.68 -16.86
C ARG A 45 10.50 15.37 -17.51
N ARG A 46 10.19 14.93 -18.72
CA ARG A 46 9.08 15.42 -19.52
C ARG A 46 7.85 14.53 -19.34
N LEU A 47 6.77 15.11 -18.82
CA LEU A 47 5.47 14.46 -18.71
C LEU A 47 4.80 14.34 -20.09
N PRO A 48 3.78 13.47 -20.27
CA PRO A 48 3.08 13.30 -21.55
C PRO A 48 2.28 14.54 -21.96
N CYS A 49 2.05 15.47 -21.03
CA CYS A 49 1.50 16.79 -21.31
C CYS A 49 2.52 17.78 -21.89
N GLY A 50 3.80 17.41 -21.95
CA GLY A 50 4.89 18.22 -22.49
C GLY A 50 5.64 19.10 -21.48
N HIS A 51 5.22 19.16 -20.22
CA HIS A 51 5.89 19.96 -19.18
C HIS A 51 7.08 19.21 -18.57
N GLN A 52 8.12 19.97 -18.21
CA GLN A 52 9.39 19.46 -17.69
C GLN A 52 9.62 19.89 -16.24
N PHE A 53 10.19 19.00 -15.43
CA PHE A 53 10.51 19.23 -14.01
C PHE A 53 11.76 18.47 -13.58
N HIS A 54 12.42 18.87 -12.49
CA HIS A 54 13.44 18.01 -11.87
C HIS A 54 12.82 16.73 -11.33
N ASP A 55 13.61 15.66 -11.31
CA ASP A 55 13.24 14.34 -10.76
C ASP A 55 12.62 14.46 -9.36
N TRP A 56 13.30 15.20 -8.48
CA TRP A 56 12.88 15.36 -7.10
C TRP A 56 11.61 16.21 -6.95
N CYS A 57 11.51 17.31 -7.72
CA CYS A 57 10.35 18.19 -7.76
C CYS A 57 9.09 17.42 -8.20
N LEU A 58 9.24 16.63 -9.26
CA LEU A 58 8.14 15.83 -9.80
C LEU A 58 7.73 14.72 -8.82
N MET A 59 8.69 14.01 -8.24
CA MET A 59 8.45 12.95 -7.26
C MET A 59 7.71 13.47 -6.02
N TRP A 60 8.18 14.58 -5.45
CA TRP A 60 7.56 15.18 -4.26
C TRP A 60 6.14 15.65 -4.55
N TRP A 61 5.92 16.28 -5.72
CA TRP A 61 4.60 16.70 -6.14
C TRP A 61 3.65 15.52 -6.32
N LEU A 62 4.05 14.48 -7.06
CA LEU A 62 3.22 13.30 -7.31
C LEU A 62 2.92 12.49 -6.04
N ALA A 63 3.76 12.61 -5.01
CA ALA A 63 3.47 12.06 -3.69
C ALA A 63 2.28 12.74 -3.01
N GLN A 64 1.98 13.98 -3.37
CA GLN A 64 0.85 14.76 -2.85
C GLN A 64 -0.35 14.72 -3.81
N ASP A 65 -0.14 14.99 -5.09
CA ASP A 65 -1.17 15.12 -6.12
C ASP A 65 -0.69 14.48 -7.43
N GLY A 66 -1.45 13.50 -7.94
CA GLY A 66 -1.13 12.75 -9.17
C GLY A 66 -1.31 13.53 -10.48
N SER A 67 -1.18 14.85 -10.45
CA SER A 67 -1.41 15.74 -11.60
C SER A 67 -0.17 16.57 -11.93
N CYS A 68 -0.11 17.08 -13.16
CA CYS A 68 0.96 17.98 -13.59
C CYS A 68 0.88 19.34 -12.86
N PRO A 69 1.97 19.83 -12.24
CA PRO A 69 1.98 21.13 -11.54
C PRO A 69 1.56 22.33 -12.42
N THR A 70 1.84 22.28 -13.72
CA THR A 70 1.55 23.40 -14.64
C THR A 70 0.13 23.35 -15.20
N CYS A 71 -0.31 22.19 -15.70
CA CYS A 71 -1.56 22.07 -16.45
C CYS A 71 -2.64 21.23 -15.76
N ARG A 72 -2.36 20.67 -14.59
CA ARG A 72 -3.25 19.79 -13.80
C ARG A 72 -3.77 18.55 -14.54
N ARG A 73 -3.22 18.23 -15.71
CA ARG A 73 -3.51 16.97 -16.39
C ARG A 73 -3.04 15.83 -15.50
N ALA A 74 -3.90 14.84 -15.29
CA ALA A 74 -3.55 13.64 -14.56
C ALA A 74 -2.32 13.00 -15.22
N VAL A 75 -1.29 12.77 -14.41
CA VAL A 75 -0.16 11.94 -14.78
C VAL A 75 -0.63 10.53 -14.52
N SER A 76 -0.47 9.61 -15.48
CA SER A 76 -0.84 8.20 -15.30
C SER A 76 0.02 7.60 -14.19
N ALA A 77 -0.37 7.85 -12.94
CA ALA A 77 0.18 7.17 -11.79
C ALA A 77 -0.02 5.67 -11.99
N PRO A 78 0.83 4.81 -11.40
CA PRO A 78 0.49 3.40 -11.28
C PRO A 78 -0.95 3.32 -10.73
N PRO A 79 -1.79 2.42 -11.28
CA PRO A 79 -3.20 2.37 -10.92
C PRO A 79 -3.32 2.43 -9.40
N PRO A 80 -4.19 3.30 -8.87
CA PRO A 80 -4.37 3.36 -7.43
C PRO A 80 -4.85 1.98 -7.00
N MET A 81 -3.99 1.21 -6.34
CA MET A 81 -4.47 0.13 -5.52
C MET A 81 -5.21 0.83 -4.38
N ASN A 82 -6.53 0.89 -4.53
CA ASN A 82 -7.50 1.44 -3.58
C ASN A 82 -7.75 2.97 -3.62
N GLN A 83 -8.43 3.45 -4.68
CA GLN A 83 -9.28 4.65 -4.57
C GLN A 83 -10.75 4.21 -4.54
N GLN A 84 -11.24 3.96 -3.32
CA GLN A 84 -12.67 4.02 -3.03
C GLN A 84 -13.06 5.52 -3.00
N PRO A 85 -14.16 5.95 -3.66
CA PRO A 85 -14.58 7.34 -3.69
C PRO A 85 -14.80 7.91 -2.28
N PRO A 86 -14.66 9.24 -2.10
CA PRO A 86 -14.76 9.88 -0.78
C PRO A 86 -16.17 9.69 -0.19
N ALA A 87 -16.27 8.81 0.81
CA ALA A 87 -17.44 8.74 1.67
C ALA A 87 -17.43 9.94 2.63
N SER A 88 -18.47 10.76 2.52
CA SER A 88 -18.88 11.83 3.43
C SER A 88 -18.83 11.41 4.91
N PRO A 89 -18.49 12.32 5.84
CA PRO A 89 -18.46 12.00 7.26
C PRO A 89 -19.89 12.01 7.83
N GLY A 90 -20.26 10.89 8.47
CA GLY A 90 -21.38 10.83 9.40
C GLY A 90 -22.61 10.13 8.84
N SER A 91 -22.65 8.79 8.97
CA SER A 91 -23.90 8.04 9.13
C SER A 91 -23.59 6.64 9.65
N THR A 92 -23.86 6.44 10.95
CA THR A 92 -23.89 5.16 11.64
C THR A 92 -24.70 4.16 10.82
N THR A 93 -24.06 3.08 10.35
CA THR A 93 -24.75 2.05 9.57
C THR A 93 -25.45 1.09 10.53
N THR A 94 -26.68 1.41 10.90
CA THR A 94 -27.57 0.47 11.60
C THR A 94 -28.28 -0.39 10.56
N PHE A 95 -27.90 -1.66 10.45
CA PHE A 95 -28.66 -2.61 9.64
C PHE A 95 -29.90 -3.06 10.42
N ARG A 96 -31.09 -2.75 9.90
CA ARG A 96 -32.37 -3.23 10.43
C ARG A 96 -32.89 -4.36 9.57
N PHE A 97 -32.87 -5.58 10.10
CA PHE A 97 -33.54 -6.73 9.50
C PHE A 97 -35.02 -6.68 9.86
N GLY A 98 -35.82 -6.10 8.97
CA GLY A 98 -37.28 -6.10 9.07
C GLY A 98 -37.88 -6.73 7.82
N GLY A 99 -38.17 -8.03 7.86
CA GLY A 99 -38.82 -8.72 6.75
C GLY A 99 -39.27 -10.11 7.17
N GLY A 100 -40.50 -10.22 7.68
CA GLY A 100 -41.13 -11.50 7.95
C GLY A 100 -41.54 -12.20 6.66
N PHE A 101 -41.04 -13.41 6.45
CA PHE A 101 -41.74 -14.40 5.63
C PHE A 101 -42.94 -14.94 6.42
N GLY A 102 -44.01 -15.29 5.71
CA GLY A 102 -45.29 -15.70 6.31
C GLY A 102 -45.14 -16.61 7.55
N PHE A 103 -45.91 -16.24 8.58
CA PHE A 103 -46.31 -17.00 9.77
C PHE A 103 -45.36 -17.12 10.98
N LEU A 104 -44.17 -16.52 11.00
CA LEU A 104 -43.36 -16.42 12.24
C LEU A 104 -42.92 -14.98 12.53
N ARG A 105 -43.40 -14.41 13.64
CA ARG A 105 -42.96 -13.09 14.12
C ARG A 105 -41.67 -13.24 14.94
N LEU A 106 -40.55 -12.76 14.42
CA LEU A 106 -39.31 -12.62 15.18
C LEU A 106 -39.21 -11.20 15.76
N PRO A 107 -38.71 -11.01 16.99
CA PRO A 107 -38.47 -9.67 17.53
C PRO A 107 -37.34 -8.99 16.76
N SER A 108 -37.52 -7.69 16.48
CA SER A 108 -36.50 -6.85 15.86
C SER A 108 -35.28 -6.73 16.77
N PHE A 109 -34.14 -7.25 16.33
CA PHE A 109 -32.86 -6.94 16.95
C PHE A 109 -32.04 -6.07 15.99
N SER A 110 -31.34 -5.08 16.54
CA SER A 110 -30.40 -4.24 15.80
C SER A 110 -29.00 -4.57 16.31
N ILE A 111 -28.07 -4.89 15.41
CA ILE A 111 -26.65 -5.04 15.75
C ILE A 111 -25.97 -3.74 15.37
N GLU A 112 -25.37 -3.08 16.34
CA GLU A 112 -24.54 -1.90 16.15
C GLU A 112 -23.08 -2.35 16.25
N PHE A 113 -22.27 -2.05 15.24
CA PHE A 113 -20.84 -2.29 15.30
C PHE A 113 -20.13 -0.93 15.41
N SER A 114 -19.70 -0.61 16.63
CA SER A 114 -18.97 0.61 16.91
C SER A 114 -17.50 0.41 16.59
N THR A 115 -17.06 0.91 15.44
CA THR A 115 -15.64 1.26 15.23
C THR A 115 -15.30 2.46 16.11
N GLY A 116 -14.69 2.22 17.27
CA GLY A 116 -13.95 3.26 17.99
C GLY A 116 -13.98 3.19 19.51
N THR A 117 -12.77 3.18 20.09
CA THR A 117 -12.39 3.57 21.45
C THR A 117 -12.69 2.58 22.58
N SER A 118 -11.72 1.72 22.84
CA SER A 118 -11.49 1.07 24.12
C SER A 118 -11.08 2.08 25.19
N ALA A 119 -11.83 2.13 26.29
CA ALA A 119 -11.36 2.42 27.65
C ALA A 119 -12.47 1.83 28.54
N LEU A 120 -12.22 0.83 29.40
CA LEU A 120 -11.52 0.92 30.68
C LEU A 120 -10.72 -0.38 30.99
N SER A 121 -9.54 -0.18 31.60
CA SER A 121 -8.37 -1.03 31.95
C SER A 121 -8.61 -2.26 32.86
N PRO A 122 -7.58 -2.98 33.37
CA PRO A 122 -6.29 -3.48 32.84
C PRO A 122 -6.19 -5.04 32.97
N PHE A 123 -5.09 -5.69 32.56
CA PHE A 123 -4.87 -7.17 32.60
C PHE A 123 -5.80 -7.95 31.65
N LEU A 124 -5.45 -8.25 30.41
CA LEU A 124 -4.30 -9.03 29.97
C LEU A 124 -3.95 -8.52 28.56
N ARG A 125 -2.69 -8.15 28.35
CA ARG A 125 -2.09 -8.19 27.02
C ARG A 125 -2.14 -9.66 26.60
N ARG A 126 -3.21 -10.07 25.90
CA ARG A 126 -3.24 -11.35 25.19
C ARG A 126 -2.19 -11.22 24.10
N GLN A 127 -0.96 -11.56 24.47
CA GLN A 127 0.07 -11.92 23.52
C GLN A 127 -0.55 -13.04 22.70
N VAL A 128 -0.83 -12.77 21.43
CA VAL A 128 -1.24 -13.78 20.47
C VAL A 128 -0.03 -14.69 20.34
N GLN A 129 0.06 -15.70 21.20
CA GLN A 129 0.87 -16.87 20.95
C GLN A 129 0.19 -17.54 19.77
N HIS A 130 0.66 -17.23 18.56
CA HIS A 130 0.25 -17.97 17.40
C HIS A 130 0.85 -19.37 17.57
N ASP A 131 -0.01 -20.35 17.71
CA ASP A 131 0.37 -21.76 17.83
C ASP A 131 1.15 -22.13 16.55
N ASP A 132 2.36 -22.67 16.67
CA ASP A 132 3.25 -22.98 15.53
C ASP A 132 2.54 -23.87 14.48
N SER A 133 1.54 -24.65 14.94
CA SER A 133 0.65 -25.45 14.10
C SER A 133 -0.15 -24.61 13.08
N GLN A 134 -0.63 -23.43 13.48
CA GLN A 134 -1.41 -22.54 12.61
C GLN A 134 -0.52 -21.81 11.60
N LEU A 135 0.69 -21.42 12.00
CA LEU A 135 1.67 -20.80 11.10
C LEU A 135 2.11 -21.78 10.02
N THR A 136 2.28 -23.06 10.36
CA THR A 136 2.61 -24.12 9.40
C THR A 136 1.51 -24.26 8.34
N GLY A 137 0.24 -24.25 8.75
CA GLY A 137 -0.89 -24.30 7.80
C GLY A 137 -0.95 -23.07 6.87
N MET A 138 -0.72 -21.88 7.43
CA MET A 138 -0.62 -20.64 6.66
C MET A 138 0.55 -20.69 5.67
N ALA A 139 1.69 -21.26 6.06
CA ALA A 139 2.87 -21.36 5.20
C ALA A 139 2.65 -22.28 4.01
N HIS A 140 1.99 -23.44 4.22
CA HIS A 140 1.62 -24.33 3.12
C HIS A 140 0.71 -23.65 2.10
N GLN A 141 -0.26 -22.85 2.55
CA GLN A 141 -1.13 -22.11 1.63
C GLN A 141 -0.35 -21.15 0.74
N VAL A 142 0.64 -20.44 1.28
CA VAL A 142 1.50 -19.54 0.51
C VAL A 142 2.44 -20.33 -0.41
N ASN A 143 2.97 -21.46 0.04
CA ASN A 143 3.84 -22.34 -0.74
C ASN A 143 3.14 -22.94 -1.98
N GLU A 144 1.84 -23.23 -1.90
CA GLU A 144 1.05 -23.68 -3.07
C GLU A 144 1.01 -22.63 -4.19
N MET A 145 1.06 -21.34 -3.84
CA MET A 145 1.10 -20.24 -4.81
C MET A 145 2.53 -19.91 -5.27
N PHE A 146 3.52 -20.14 -4.40
CA PHE A 146 4.93 -19.80 -4.62
C PHE A 146 5.83 -21.01 -4.33
N PRO A 147 5.76 -22.09 -5.14
CA PRO A 147 6.51 -23.33 -4.89
C PRO A 147 8.03 -23.17 -4.95
N GLN A 148 8.53 -22.06 -5.49
CA GLN A 148 9.94 -21.70 -5.52
C GLN A 148 10.49 -21.15 -4.20
N ILE A 149 9.65 -20.83 -3.22
CA ILE A 149 10.06 -20.26 -1.93
C ILE A 149 9.96 -21.34 -0.86
N SER A 150 11.02 -21.50 -0.07
CA SER A 150 11.03 -22.52 0.98
C SER A 150 10.01 -22.20 2.08
N ILE A 151 9.31 -23.23 2.55
CA ILE A 151 8.34 -23.14 3.66
C ILE A 151 8.95 -22.46 4.90
N GLU A 152 10.23 -22.70 5.20
CA GLU A 152 10.93 -22.09 6.34
C GLU A 152 10.97 -20.56 6.23
N THR A 153 11.22 -20.03 5.02
CA THR A 153 11.29 -18.57 4.81
C THR A 153 9.90 -17.94 4.92
N ILE A 154 8.88 -18.68 4.49
CA ILE A 154 7.48 -18.27 4.61
C ILE A 154 7.05 -18.28 6.08
N ILE A 155 7.42 -19.28 6.87
CA ILE A 155 7.14 -19.35 8.31
C ILE A 155 7.80 -18.20 9.06
N GLU A 156 9.05 -17.88 8.73
CA GLU A 156 9.77 -16.78 9.39
C GLU A 156 9.10 -15.42 9.11
N ASP A 157 8.64 -15.19 7.88
CA ASP A 157 7.88 -13.99 7.56
C ASP A 157 6.48 -14.00 8.24
N LEU A 158 5.78 -15.14 8.24
CA LEU A 158 4.49 -15.30 8.92
C LEU A 158 4.57 -15.12 10.44
N ARG A 159 5.69 -15.44 11.08
CA ARG A 159 5.93 -15.15 12.50
C ARG A 159 5.92 -13.64 12.78
N VAL A 160 6.34 -12.84 11.80
CA VAL A 160 6.39 -11.38 11.90
C VAL A 160 5.07 -10.76 11.45
N THR A 161 4.53 -11.16 10.31
CA THR A 161 3.34 -10.57 9.70
C THR A 161 2.04 -11.07 10.32
N GLY A 162 2.02 -12.33 10.77
CA GLY A 162 0.81 -13.03 11.23
C GLY A 162 -0.27 -13.17 10.15
N SER A 163 0.06 -12.99 8.87
CA SER A 163 -0.91 -12.96 7.78
C SER A 163 -0.35 -13.47 6.47
N THR A 164 -1.02 -14.45 5.88
CA THR A 164 -0.68 -15.01 4.56
C THR A 164 -0.69 -13.94 3.47
N GLN A 165 -1.64 -13.01 3.50
CA GLN A 165 -1.75 -11.94 2.52
C GLN A 165 -0.54 -10.99 2.57
N ALA A 166 -0.12 -10.59 3.77
CA ALA A 166 1.05 -9.73 3.94
C ALA A 166 2.34 -10.45 3.52
N THR A 167 2.44 -11.75 3.79
CA THR A 167 3.58 -12.57 3.34
C THR A 167 3.63 -12.73 1.82
N ILE A 168 2.49 -12.89 1.15
CA ILE A 168 2.40 -12.90 -0.32
C ILE A 168 2.86 -11.56 -0.91
N GLU A 169 2.43 -10.45 -0.33
CA GLU A 169 2.86 -9.11 -0.76
C GLU A 169 4.37 -8.92 -0.57
N ASN A 170 4.92 -9.34 0.58
CA ASN A 170 6.36 -9.29 0.83
C ASN A 170 7.15 -10.18 -0.16
N ILE A 171 6.58 -11.32 -0.59
CA ILE A 171 7.14 -12.20 -1.62
C ILE A 171 7.16 -11.51 -2.99
N LEU A 172 6.02 -10.94 -3.41
CA LEU A 172 5.88 -10.25 -4.70
C LEU A 172 6.76 -9.00 -4.81
N GLU A 173 7.02 -8.35 -3.68
CA GLU A 173 7.92 -7.20 -3.57
C GLU A 173 9.40 -7.58 -3.43
N GLY A 174 9.72 -8.88 -3.40
CA GLY A 174 11.09 -9.40 -3.29
C GLY A 174 11.73 -9.21 -1.91
N ARG A 175 10.94 -9.01 -0.85
CA ARG A 175 11.44 -8.89 0.53
C ARG A 175 11.64 -10.24 1.21
N VAL A 176 10.86 -11.25 0.82
CA VAL A 176 11.00 -12.64 1.30
C VAL A 176 11.86 -13.42 0.30
N GLY A 177 13.03 -13.88 0.73
CA GLY A 177 13.83 -14.87 -0.03
C GLY A 177 14.84 -14.35 -1.05
N PHE A 178 15.05 -13.03 -1.22
CA PHE A 178 16.02 -12.52 -2.21
C PHE A 178 17.50 -12.63 -1.80
N MET A 179 17.82 -13.12 -0.59
CA MET A 179 19.20 -13.26 -0.13
C MET A 179 19.79 -14.68 -0.30
N ALA A 180 19.05 -15.64 -0.85
CA ALA A 180 19.51 -17.03 -0.99
C ALA A 180 19.89 -17.46 -2.42
N GLY A 181 19.77 -16.58 -3.44
CA GLY A 181 19.96 -16.95 -4.85
C GLY A 181 21.04 -16.20 -5.63
N ILE A 182 21.77 -15.24 -5.03
CA ILE A 182 22.80 -14.42 -5.72
C ILE A 182 24.24 -14.69 -5.20
N LEU A 183 24.42 -15.61 -4.25
CA LEU A 183 25.75 -16.07 -3.83
C LEU A 183 25.78 -17.61 -3.81
N GLY A 184 25.88 -18.25 -4.98
CA GLY A 184 25.88 -19.71 -5.05
C GLY A 184 26.11 -20.30 -6.43
N ASN A 185 27.03 -19.73 -7.21
CA ASN A 185 27.55 -20.31 -8.44
C ASN A 185 28.79 -19.54 -8.91
N ASP A 186 29.91 -19.77 -8.20
CA ASP A 186 31.17 -20.25 -8.77
C ASP A 186 32.09 -20.74 -7.63
#